data_AF-A0A6J4L4N9-F1
#
_entry.id   AF-A0A6J4L4N9-F1
#
_cell.length_a   1.000
_cell.length_b   1.000
_cell.length_c   1.000
_cell.angle_alpha   90.00
_cell.angle_beta   90.00
_cell.angle_gamma   90.00
#
_symmetry.space_group_name_H-M   'P 1'
#
loop_
_entity.id
_entity.type
_entity.pdbx_description
1 polymer ?
#
loop_
_entity_poly.entity_id
_entity_poly.type
_entity_poly.pdbx_seq_one_letter_code
_entity_poly.pdbx_strand_id
1 'polypeptide(L)'
;MVREQRPIDAKVDGALAAGWPLARIEAVLRAIFRAGAYELMYRKDVPARVVITEYVDVAHGFYGGDEPGLVNAVLDAVAHEVRPAEFQGRDGTAEGAGRGRGRG
;
A
#
# COMPACT_ATOMS: atom_id res chain seq x y z
N MET A 1 -20.42 -15.22 0.70
CA MET A 1 -19.65 -14.02 0.28
C MET A 1 -19.36 -13.22 1.53
N VAL A 2 -18.10 -12.88 1.79
CA VAL A 2 -17.73 -11.94 2.86
C VAL A 2 -18.29 -10.57 2.47
N ARG A 3 -18.89 -9.82 3.40
CA ARG A 3 -19.71 -8.62 3.11
C ARG A 3 -18.93 -7.54 2.35
N GLU A 4 -17.62 -7.46 2.55
CA GLU A 4 -16.71 -6.42 2.05
C GLU A 4 -15.88 -6.88 0.84
N GLN A 5 -16.08 -8.10 0.34
CA GLN A 5 -15.21 -8.68 -0.68
C GLN A 5 -15.18 -7.89 -2.00
N ARG A 6 -16.33 -7.38 -2.44
CA ARG A 6 -16.46 -6.61 -3.69
C ARG A 6 -15.67 -5.29 -3.69
N PRO A 7 -15.83 -4.40 -2.69
CA PRO A 7 -15.07 -3.15 -2.67
C PRO A 7 -13.56 -3.37 -2.48
N ILE A 8 -13.17 -4.41 -1.74
CA ILE A 8 -11.75 -4.81 -1.60
C ILE A 8 -11.18 -5.24 -2.95
N ASP A 9 -11.84 -6.18 -3.63
CA ASP A 9 -11.36 -6.71 -4.92
C ASP A 9 -11.26 -5.59 -5.96
N ALA A 10 -12.25 -4.68 -6.01
CA ALA A 10 -12.23 -3.53 -6.91
C ALA A 10 -11.06 -2.57 -6.62
N LYS A 11 -10.71 -2.39 -5.34
CA LYS A 11 -9.59 -1.53 -4.93
C LYS A 11 -8.24 -2.13 -5.35
N VAL A 12 -8.07 -3.42 -5.12
CA VAL A 12 -6.86 -4.16 -5.50
C VAL A 12 -6.73 -4.22 -7.03
N ASP A 13 -7.82 -4.47 -7.76
CA ASP A 13 -7.82 -4.48 -9.22
C ASP A 13 -7.36 -3.14 -9.81
N GLY A 14 -7.76 -2.02 -9.21
CA GLY A 14 -7.33 -0.68 -9.65
C GLY A 14 -5.85 -0.38 -9.39
N ALA A 15 -5.23 -1.06 -8.42
CA ALA A 15 -3.82 -0.91 -8.07
C ALA A 15 -2.89 -1.86 -8.85
N LEU A 16 -3.44 -2.88 -9.50
CA LEU A 16 -2.68 -3.79 -10.36
C LEU A 16 -2.42 -3.16 -11.74
N ALA A 17 -1.35 -3.62 -12.40
CA ALA A 17 -1.02 -3.17 -13.74
C ALA A 17 -2.17 -3.43 -14.73
N ALA A 18 -2.38 -2.49 -15.65
CA ALA A 18 -3.44 -2.60 -16.65
C ALA A 18 -3.33 -3.93 -17.43
N GLY A 19 -4.42 -4.71 -17.43
CA GLY A 19 -4.48 -6.03 -18.07
C GLY A 19 -4.09 -7.20 -17.17
N TRP A 20 -3.76 -6.96 -15.90
CA TRP A 20 -3.45 -8.00 -14.91
C TRP A 20 -4.46 -8.02 -13.76
N PRO A 21 -5.69 -8.53 -13.97
CA PRO A 21 -6.72 -8.55 -12.94
C PRO A 21 -6.37 -9.50 -11.80
N LEU A 22 -6.88 -9.20 -10.60
CA LEU A 22 -6.77 -10.02 -9.38
C LEU A 22 -7.22 -11.47 -9.61
N ALA A 23 -8.13 -11.69 -10.56
CA ALA A 23 -8.56 -13.02 -11.00
C ALA A 23 -7.40 -13.94 -11.42
N ARG A 24 -6.34 -13.38 -12.03
CA ARG A 24 -5.15 -14.08 -12.56
C ARG A 24 -4.01 -14.22 -11.55
N ILE A 25 -4.14 -13.62 -10.37
CA ILE A 25 -3.15 -13.70 -9.29
C ILE A 25 -3.28 -15.05 -8.58
N GLU A 26 -2.17 -15.67 -8.18
CA GLU A 26 -2.17 -16.92 -7.41
C GLU A 26 -2.96 -16.75 -6.08
N ALA A 27 -3.50 -17.85 -5.54
CA ALA A 27 -4.46 -17.81 -4.44
C ALA A 27 -3.88 -17.19 -3.16
N VAL A 28 -2.63 -17.52 -2.79
CA VAL A 28 -1.98 -16.98 -1.58
C VAL A 28 -1.72 -15.48 -1.74
N LEU A 29 -1.17 -15.05 -2.88
CA LEU A 29 -0.91 -13.63 -3.13
C LEU A 29 -2.22 -12.80 -3.16
N ARG A 30 -3.29 -13.37 -3.71
CA ARG A 30 -4.63 -12.76 -3.69
C ARG A 30 -5.22 -12.68 -2.28
N ALA A 31 -4.96 -13.66 -1.41
CA ALA A 31 -5.34 -13.58 -0.01
C ALA A 31 -4.58 -12.47 0.71
N ILE A 32 -3.27 -12.34 0.47
CA ILE A 32 -2.43 -11.25 1.01
C ILE A 32 -2.99 -9.88 0.60
N PHE A 33 -3.27 -9.68 -0.69
CA PHE A 33 -3.83 -8.41 -1.16
C PHE A 33 -5.17 -8.08 -0.51
N ARG A 34 -6.07 -9.06 -0.39
CA ARG A 34 -7.39 -8.85 0.22
C ARG A 34 -7.30 -8.48 1.69
N ALA A 35 -6.42 -9.16 2.42
CA ALA A 35 -6.24 -8.92 3.85
C ALA A 35 -5.59 -7.54 4.10
N GLY A 36 -4.51 -7.21 3.37
CA GLY A 36 -3.88 -5.89 3.45
C GLY A 36 -4.81 -4.76 3.03
N ALA A 37 -5.53 -4.91 1.93
CA ALA A 37 -6.50 -3.91 1.48
C ALA A 37 -7.66 -3.75 2.48
N TYR A 38 -8.16 -4.84 3.08
CA TYR A 38 -9.16 -4.75 4.14
C TYR A 38 -8.67 -3.90 5.31
N GLU A 39 -7.47 -4.14 5.83
CA GLU A 39 -6.92 -3.34 6.92
C GLU A 39 -6.72 -1.88 6.53
N LEU A 40 -6.19 -1.60 5.34
CA LEU A 40 -6.08 -0.24 4.81
C LEU A 40 -7.45 0.46 4.68
N MET A 41 -8.50 -0.26 4.30
CA MET A 41 -9.82 0.34 4.12
C MET A 41 -10.56 0.54 5.45
N TYR A 42 -10.46 -0.40 6.38
CA TYR A 42 -11.38 -0.50 7.52
C TYR A 42 -10.71 -0.42 8.91
N ARG A 43 -9.39 -0.56 9.03
CA ARG A 43 -8.65 -0.50 10.31
C ARG A 43 -7.83 0.77 10.46
N LYS A 44 -8.51 1.92 10.57
CA LYS A 44 -7.87 3.25 10.69
C LYS A 44 -7.07 3.45 11.98
N ASP A 45 -7.20 2.53 12.93
CA ASP A 45 -6.42 2.43 14.17
C ASP A 45 -4.98 1.91 13.95
N VAL A 46 -4.70 1.30 12.79
CA VAL A 46 -3.36 0.81 12.42
C VAL A 46 -2.78 1.72 11.34
N PRO A 47 -1.57 2.31 11.50
CA PRO A 47 -0.96 3.15 10.47
C PRO A 47 -0.72 2.40 9.15
N ALA A 48 -0.95 3.05 8.01
CA ALA A 48 -0.87 2.44 6.68
C ALA A 48 0.49 1.79 6.40
N ARG A 49 1.59 2.47 6.79
CA ARG A 49 2.95 1.94 6.61
C ARG A 49 3.18 0.66 7.40
N VAL A 50 2.60 0.54 8.60
CA VAL A 50 2.69 -0.68 9.41
C VAL A 50 1.97 -1.82 8.70
N VAL A 51 0.73 -1.58 8.23
CA VAL A 51 -0.02 -2.59 7.44
C VAL A 51 0.80 -3.06 6.25
N ILE A 52 1.36 -2.16 5.44
CA ILE A 52 2.17 -2.52 4.27
C ILE A 52 3.37 -3.39 4.68
N THR A 53 4.14 -2.97 5.68
CA THR A 53 5.31 -3.73 6.17
C THR A 53 4.93 -5.14 6.62
N GLU A 54 3.89 -5.30 7.45
CA GLU A 54 3.47 -6.62 7.94
C GLU A 54 3.06 -7.55 6.79
N TYR A 55 2.35 -7.05 5.78
CA TYR A 55 1.93 -7.89 4.64
C TYR A 55 3.07 -8.20 3.66
N VAL A 56 4.09 -7.33 3.57
CA VAL A 56 5.34 -7.65 2.85
C VAL A 56 6.11 -8.75 3.58
N ASP A 57 6.18 -8.70 4.92
CA ASP A 57 6.81 -9.74 5.72
C ASP A 57 6.07 -11.08 5.63
N VAL A 58 4.72 -11.05 5.61
CA VAL A 58 3.91 -12.23 5.31
C VAL A 58 4.27 -12.79 3.93
N ALA A 59 4.42 -11.96 2.90
CA ALA A 59 4.80 -12.40 1.56
C ALA A 59 6.20 -13.05 1.55
N HIS A 60 7.17 -12.50 2.26
CA HIS A 60 8.49 -13.12 2.42
C HIS A 60 8.44 -14.52 3.07
N GLY A 61 7.42 -14.81 3.88
CA GLY A 61 7.20 -16.14 4.43
C GLY A 61 6.77 -17.20 3.41
N PHE A 62 6.21 -16.79 2.26
CA PHE A 62 5.71 -17.69 1.21
C PHE A 62 6.54 -17.65 -0.07
N TYR A 63 7.24 -16.54 -0.34
CA TYR A 63 7.89 -16.28 -1.62
C TYR A 63 9.34 -15.81 -1.43
N GLY A 64 10.22 -16.26 -2.33
CA GLY A 64 11.62 -15.82 -2.43
C GLY A 64 11.93 -14.99 -3.68
N GLY A 65 10.92 -14.68 -4.50
CA GLY A 65 11.05 -13.92 -5.75
C GLY A 65 10.60 -12.46 -5.61
N ASP A 66 9.99 -11.93 -6.69
CA ASP A 66 9.56 -10.54 -6.79
C ASP A 66 8.22 -10.25 -6.09
N GLU A 67 7.52 -11.28 -5.61
CA GLU A 67 6.18 -11.17 -5.02
C GLU A 67 6.11 -10.22 -3.81
N PRO A 68 7.06 -10.20 -2.86
CA PRO A 68 7.04 -9.24 -1.75
C PRO A 68 7.14 -7.78 -2.25
N GLY A 69 7.92 -7.54 -3.32
CA GLY A 69 8.00 -6.23 -3.97
C GLY A 69 6.67 -5.84 -4.63
N LEU A 70 5.99 -6.80 -5.25
CA LEU A 70 4.66 -6.60 -5.81
C LEU A 70 3.61 -6.30 -4.72
N VAL A 71 3.68 -7.00 -3.58
CA VAL A 71 2.83 -6.73 -2.40
C VAL A 71 3.02 -5.31 -1.91
N ASN A 72 4.27 -4.87 -1.76
CA ASN A 72 4.59 -3.50 -1.38
C ASN A 72 3.96 -2.49 -2.36
N ALA A 73 4.20 -2.65 -3.66
CA ALA A 73 3.73 -1.72 -4.67
C ALA A 73 2.19 -1.61 -4.72
N VAL A 74 1.48 -2.74 -4.70
CA VAL A 74 0.01 -2.75 -4.76
C VAL A 74 -0.59 -2.17 -3.48
N LEU A 75 -0.13 -2.57 -2.30
CA LEU A 75 -0.68 -2.07 -1.04
C LEU A 75 -0.33 -0.61 -0.80
N ASP A 76 0.83 -0.13 -1.26
CA ASP A 76 1.19 1.28 -1.22
C ASP A 76 0.26 2.13 -2.12
N ALA A 77 -0.03 1.68 -3.34
CA ALA A 77 -1.00 2.33 -4.22
C ALA A 77 -2.40 2.39 -3.61
N VAL A 78 -2.87 1.28 -3.02
CA VAL A 78 -4.14 1.25 -2.29
C VAL A 78 -4.13 2.23 -1.11
N ALA A 79 -3.05 2.26 -0.33
CA ALA A 79 -2.93 3.11 0.85
C ALA A 79 -2.98 4.61 0.49
N HIS A 80 -2.26 5.03 -0.54
CA HIS A 80 -2.29 6.41 -1.03
C HIS A 80 -3.69 6.85 -1.47
N GLU A 81 -4.47 5.92 -2.05
CA GLU A 81 -5.83 6.23 -2.47
C GLU A 81 -6.82 6.30 -1.29
N VAL A 82 -6.73 5.38 -0.33
CA VAL A 82 -7.73 5.25 0.76
C VAL A 82 -7.37 5.97 2.05
N ARG A 83 -6.13 6.44 2.18
CA ARG A 83 -5.56 7.17 3.35
C ARG A 83 -4.58 8.28 2.94
N PRO A 84 -4.89 9.16 1.97
CA PRO A 84 -3.93 10.16 1.46
C PRO A 84 -3.35 11.07 2.55
N ALA A 85 -4.11 11.36 3.60
CA ALA A 85 -3.67 12.19 4.73
C ALA A 85 -2.47 11.60 5.51
N GLU A 86 -2.26 10.28 5.50
CA GLU A 86 -1.11 9.65 6.18
C GLU A 86 0.23 9.85 5.43
N PHE A 87 0.16 10.31 4.17
CA PHE A 87 1.30 10.50 3.29
C PHE A 87 1.64 11.98 3.04
N GLN A 88 0.71 12.89 3.34
CA GLN A 88 0.89 14.34 3.24
C GLN A 88 1.70 14.86 4.44
N GLY A 89 3.04 14.78 4.36
CA GLY A 89 3.91 15.29 5.42
C GLY A 89 5.42 15.09 5.22
N ARG A 90 5.86 14.51 4.11
CA ARG A 90 7.29 14.31 3.81
C ARG A 90 7.82 15.14 2.63
N ASP A 91 6.94 15.74 1.82
CA ASP A 91 7.35 16.47 0.61
C ASP A 91 7.57 17.98 0.84
N GLY A 92 7.30 18.51 2.04
CA GLY A 92 7.27 19.95 2.32
C GLY A 92 8.45 20.56 3.08
N THR A 93 9.44 19.77 3.54
CA THR A 93 10.43 20.26 4.53
C THR A 93 11.83 20.53 3.95
N ALA A 94 12.05 20.36 2.64
CA ALA A 94 13.39 20.54 2.04
C ALA A 94 13.68 21.94 1.47
N GLU A 95 12.70 22.86 1.39
CA GLU A 95 12.87 24.12 0.61
C GLU A 95 13.07 25.41 1.45
N GLY A 96 13.35 25.31 2.76
CA GLY A 96 13.47 26.48 3.65
C GLY A 96 14.88 26.87 4.11
N ALA A 97 15.89 26.01 3.95
CA ALA A 97 17.20 26.20 4.59
C ALA A 97 18.28 26.65 3.60
N GLY A 98 18.13 27.84 2.99
CA GLY A 98 19.12 28.31 2.00
C GLY A 98 19.20 29.80 1.72
N ARG A 99 18.49 30.67 2.46
CA ARG A 99 18.60 32.12 2.27
C ARG A 99 18.67 32.84 3.61
N GLY A 100 19.90 33.09 4.07
CA GLY A 100 20.11 33.97 5.20
C GLY A 100 21.46 33.75 5.86
N ARG A 101 22.52 34.34 5.28
CA ARG A 101 23.59 35.03 6.01
C ARG A 101 24.58 35.63 5.00
N GLY A 102 24.23 36.82 4.52
CA GLY A 102 25.19 37.85 4.18
C GLY A 102 25.09 38.97 5.21
N ARG A 103 26.21 39.67 5.40
CA ARG A 103 26.50 40.84 6.26
C ARG A 103 27.16 40.52 7.59
N GLY A 104 28.39 41.01 7.71
CA GLY A 104 29.27 40.99 8.87
C GLY A 104 30.71 41.06 8.41
#